data_AF-A0A955QH16-F1
#
_entry.id   AF-A0A955QH16-F1
#
_cell.length_a   1.000
_cell.length_b   1.000
_cell.length_c   1.000
_cell.angle_alpha   90.00
_cell.angle_beta   90.00
_cell.angle_gamma   90.00
#
_symmetry.space_group_name_H-M   'P 1'
#
loop_
_entity.id
_entity.type
_entity.pdbx_description
1 polymer ?
#
loop_
_entity_poly.entity_id
_entity_poly.type
_entity_poly.pdbx_seq_one_letter_code
_entity_poly.pdbx_strand_id
1 'polypeptide(L)'
;PLSRFHFGGLGTTMMKKVMKDNRMPGIPELMETAQDLGVKMIACTTTLGLMGISKDTLIDGIDQLAGVSTYLNEARQGSVNLFI
;
A
#
# COMPACT_ATOMS: atom_id res chain seq x y z
N PRO A 1 -8.11 7.10 -1.95
CA PRO A 1 -8.63 8.27 -2.69
C PRO A 1 -7.75 8.52 -3.92
N LEU A 2 -8.27 9.14 -4.98
CA LEU A 2 -7.45 9.52 -6.14
C LEU A 2 -6.55 10.71 -5.82
N SER A 3 -5.31 10.70 -6.32
CA SER A 3 -4.32 11.77 -6.11
C SER A 3 -4.71 13.09 -6.81
N ARG A 4 -5.39 13.01 -7.96
CA ARG A 4 -5.96 14.13 -8.71
C ARG A 4 -7.35 13.75 -9.23
N PHE A 5 -8.15 14.76 -9.60
CA PHE A 5 -9.50 14.56 -10.13
C PHE A 5 -10.45 13.78 -9.19
N HIS A 6 -10.30 13.92 -7.87
CA HIS A 6 -11.14 13.22 -6.92
C HIS A 6 -12.62 13.63 -7.01
N PHE A 7 -12.91 14.92 -7.28
CA PHE A 7 -14.25 15.49 -7.45
C PHE A 7 -15.29 14.98 -6.44
N GLY A 8 -14.95 15.03 -5.14
CA GLY A 8 -15.83 14.56 -4.07
C GLY A 8 -16.15 13.06 -4.11
N GLY A 9 -15.37 12.25 -4.83
CA GLY A 9 -15.58 10.82 -5.02
C GLY A 9 -16.10 10.44 -6.41
N LEU A 10 -16.62 11.40 -7.19
CA LEU A 10 -17.10 11.13 -8.56
C LEU A 10 -15.99 10.58 -9.46
N GLY A 11 -14.78 11.16 -9.37
CA GLY A 11 -13.65 10.67 -10.14
C GLY A 11 -13.22 9.26 -9.76
N THR A 12 -13.33 8.90 -8.47
CA THR A 12 -13.04 7.54 -8.01
C THR A 12 -14.01 6.53 -8.64
N THR A 13 -15.30 6.87 -8.72
CA THR A 13 -16.31 6.02 -9.37
C THR A 13 -16.05 5.89 -10.87
N MET A 14 -15.69 6.98 -11.55
CA MET A 14 -15.33 6.96 -12.97
C MET A 14 -14.08 6.09 -13.22
N MET A 15 -13.04 6.21 -12.38
CA MET A 15 -11.84 5.39 -12.50
C MET A 15 -12.16 3.91 -12.30
N LYS A 16 -12.97 3.56 -11.30
CA LYS A 16 -13.43 2.17 -11.09
C LYS A 16 -14.16 1.62 -12.32
N LYS A 17 -14.96 2.44 -13.01
CA LYS A 17 -15.59 2.05 -14.27
C LYS A 17 -14.56 1.77 -15.37
N VAL A 18 -13.60 2.68 -15.57
CA VAL A 18 -12.52 2.48 -16.56
C VAL A 18 -11.71 1.22 -16.26
N MET A 19 -11.37 0.96 -15.00
CA MET A 19 -10.68 -0.26 -14.59
C MET A 19 -11.50 -1.51 -14.94
N LYS A 20 -12.79 -1.52 -14.62
CA LYS A 20 -13.70 -2.64 -14.94
C LYS A 20 -13.83 -2.87 -16.45
N ASP A 21 -14.00 -1.80 -17.22
CA ASP A 21 -14.13 -1.87 -18.68
C ASP A 21 -12.85 -2.45 -19.33
N ASN A 22 -11.68 -2.21 -18.72
CA ASN A 22 -10.39 -2.77 -19.14
C ASN A 22 -10.00 -4.08 -18.40
N ARG A 23 -10.90 -4.66 -17.61
CA ARG A 23 -10.68 -5.90 -16.84
C ARG A 23 -9.46 -5.82 -15.90
N MET A 24 -9.20 -4.63 -15.36
CA MET A 24 -8.16 -4.43 -14.36
C MET A 24 -8.70 -4.79 -12.97
N PRO A 25 -7.94 -5.57 -12.17
CA PRO A 25 -8.32 -5.92 -10.81
C PRO A 25 -8.36 -4.68 -9.90
N GLY A 26 -9.17 -4.76 -8.86
CA GLY A 26 -9.27 -3.71 -7.85
C GLY A 26 -8.05 -3.68 -6.93
N ILE A 27 -7.89 -2.58 -6.16
CA ILE A 27 -6.84 -2.49 -5.14
C ILE A 27 -6.89 -3.64 -4.11
N PRO A 28 -8.06 -4.07 -3.59
CA PRO A 28 -8.11 -5.19 -2.64
C PRO A 28 -7.59 -6.51 -3.24
N GLU A 29 -7.98 -6.83 -4.48
CA GLU A 29 -7.51 -8.04 -5.17
C GLU A 29 -6.01 -7.98 -5.47
N LEU A 30 -5.49 -6.80 -5.83
CA LEU A 30 -4.06 -6.59 -6.02
C LEU A 30 -3.26 -6.74 -4.72
N MET A 31 -3.82 -6.29 -3.59
CA MET A 31 -3.21 -6.48 -2.27
C MET A 31 -3.12 -7.95 -1.88
N GLU A 32 -4.22 -8.69 -2.06
CA GLU A 32 -4.26 -10.15 -1.83
C GLU A 32 -3.27 -10.88 -2.75
N THR A 33 -3.26 -10.55 -4.04
CA THR A 33 -2.30 -11.11 -5.00
C THR A 33 -0.85 -10.82 -4.58
N ALA A 34 -0.55 -9.62 -4.08
CA ALA A 34 0.79 -9.30 -3.59
C ALA A 34 1.18 -10.16 -2.39
N GLN A 35 0.25 -10.40 -1.45
CA GLN A 35 0.48 -11.27 -0.31
C GLN A 35 0.70 -12.73 -0.76
N ASP A 36 -0.10 -13.24 -1.69
CA ASP A 36 0.04 -14.59 -2.27
C ASP A 36 1.38 -14.80 -2.97
N LEU A 37 1.90 -13.74 -3.61
CA LEU A 37 3.23 -13.75 -4.23
C LEU A 37 4.38 -13.61 -3.21
N GLY A 38 4.09 -13.51 -1.92
CA GLY A 38 5.09 -13.41 -0.86
C GLY A 38 5.75 -12.04 -0.74
N VAL A 39 5.07 -10.96 -1.18
CA VAL A 39 5.54 -9.59 -0.96
C VAL A 39 5.55 -9.31 0.54
N LYS A 40 6.72 -8.90 1.05
CA LYS A 40 6.87 -8.52 2.45
C LYS A 40 6.29 -7.13 2.70
N MET A 41 5.27 -7.07 3.53
CA MET A 41 4.59 -5.83 3.90
C MET A 41 5.14 -5.29 5.22
N ILE A 42 5.78 -4.12 5.17
CA ILE A 42 6.42 -3.50 6.32
C ILE A 42 5.72 -2.18 6.66
N ALA A 43 5.23 -2.04 7.89
CA ALA A 43 4.63 -0.79 8.37
C ALA A 43 5.65 0.08 9.13
N CYS A 44 5.67 1.38 8.80
CA CYS A 44 6.60 2.35 9.37
C CYS A 44 6.25 2.70 10.83
N THR A 45 7.12 2.35 11.78
CA THR A 45 6.89 2.61 13.21
C THR A 45 6.81 4.09 13.56
N THR A 46 7.61 4.93 12.89
CA THR A 46 7.56 6.39 13.09
C THR A 46 6.20 6.94 12.68
N THR A 47 5.65 6.50 11.54
CA THR A 47 4.34 6.93 11.06
C THR A 47 3.23 6.44 12.00
N LEU A 48 3.28 5.19 12.46
CA LEU A 48 2.30 4.67 13.43
C LEU A 48 2.28 5.51 14.71
N GLY A 49 3.45 5.85 15.26
CA GLY A 49 3.56 6.69 16.45
C GLY A 49 3.03 8.11 16.24
N LEU A 50 3.33 8.74 15.10
CA LEU A 50 2.85 10.08 14.78
C LEU A 50 1.33 10.14 14.55
N MET A 51 0.75 9.11 13.94
CA MET A 51 -0.67 9.04 13.65
C MET A 51 -1.49 8.44 14.81
N GLY A 52 -0.84 7.96 15.88
CA GLY A 52 -1.50 7.31 17.01
C GLY A 52 -2.17 5.98 16.66
N ILE A 53 -1.65 5.28 15.65
CA ILE A 53 -2.22 4.03 15.13
C ILE A 53 -1.60 2.84 15.87
N SER A 54 -2.43 1.99 16.45
CA SER A 54 -2.01 0.77 17.13
C SER A 54 -1.94 -0.43 16.17
N LYS A 55 -1.08 -1.40 16.49
CA LYS A 55 -0.81 -2.57 15.61
C LYS A 55 -2.08 -3.38 15.30
N ASP A 56 -3.02 -3.43 16.24
CA ASP A 56 -4.30 -4.15 16.12
C ASP A 56 -5.27 -3.54 15.10
N THR A 57 -5.04 -2.30 14.67
CA THR A 57 -5.86 -1.65 13.62
C THR A 57 -5.31 -1.83 12.21
N LEU A 58 -4.15 -2.48 12.08
CA LEU A 58 -3.57 -2.80 10.79
C LEU A 58 -4.28 -3.99 10.16
N ILE A 59 -4.27 -4.04 8.83
CA ILE A 59 -4.76 -5.19 8.08
C ILE A 59 -3.94 -6.44 8.44
N ASP A 60 -4.58 -7.59 8.30
CA ASP A 60 -3.87 -8.86 8.32
C ASP A 60 -2.86 -8.92 7.15
N GLY A 61 -1.73 -9.58 7.38
CA GLY A 61 -0.64 -9.68 6.41
C GLY A 61 0.34 -8.50 6.39
N ILE A 62 0.51 -7.80 7.53
CA ILE A 62 1.70 -6.99 7.81
C ILE A 62 2.75 -7.87 8.49
N ASP A 63 3.87 -8.11 7.81
CA ASP A 63 4.94 -8.99 8.29
C ASP A 63 5.80 -8.36 9.38
N GLN A 64 6.06 -7.06 9.27
CA GLN A 64 7.02 -6.38 10.14
C GLN A 64 6.63 -4.93 10.44
N LEU A 65 6.90 -4.51 11.67
CA LEU A 65 6.93 -3.10 12.04
C LEU A 65 8.40 -2.65 12.08
N ALA A 66 8.76 -1.66 11.26
CA ALA A 66 10.15 -1.24 11.17
C ALA A 66 10.32 0.28 11.00
N GLY A 67 11.51 0.76 11.35
CA GLY A 67 11.91 2.16 11.14
C GLY A 67 12.72 2.35 9.85
N VAL A 68 13.18 3.59 9.65
CA VAL A 68 13.95 3.98 8.45
C VAL A 68 15.23 3.17 8.24
N SER A 69 15.93 2.78 9.32
CA SER A 69 17.18 2.02 9.23
C SER A 69 16.96 0.63 8.62
N THR A 70 15.90 -0.08 9.04
CA THR A 70 15.52 -1.36 8.46
C THR A 70 15.12 -1.20 7.00
N TYR A 71 14.30 -0.19 6.67
CA TYR A 71 13.93 0.09 5.28
C TYR A 71 15.16 0.31 4.39
N LEU A 72 16.13 1.11 4.84
CA LEU A 72 17.35 1.35 4.08
C LEU A 72 18.19 0.07 3.89
N ASN A 73 18.24 -0.80 4.89
CA ASN A 73 18.95 -2.08 4.77
C ASN A 73 18.29 -3.03 3.75
N GLU A 74 16.96 -3.09 3.73
CA GLU A 74 16.20 -3.87 2.73
C GLU A 74 16.34 -3.24 1.33
N ALA A 75 16.18 -1.91 1.22
CA ALA A 75 16.26 -1.18 -0.04
C ALA A 75 17.65 -1.29 -0.70
N ARG A 76 18.72 -1.37 0.10
CA ARG A 76 20.09 -1.61 -0.41
C ARG A 76 20.28 -3.00 -1.01
N GLN A 77 19.48 -3.99 -0.62
CA GLN A 77 19.50 -5.33 -1.19
C GLN A 77 18.63 -5.42 -2.45
N GLY A 78 17.65 -4.53 -2.60
CA GLY A 78 16.83 -4.41 -3.80
C GLY A 78 17.62 -3.85 -4.99
N SER A 79 17.40 -4.41 -6.18
CA SER A 79 17.98 -3.88 -7.42
C SER A 79 17.32 -2.58 -7.88
N VAL A 80 16.07 -2.35 -7.47
CA VAL A 80 15.28 -1.15 -7.78
C VAL A 80 14.62 -0.68 -6.49
N ASN A 81 14.74 0.62 -6.21
CA ASN A 81 14.10 1.26 -5.07
C ASN A 81 13.26 2.45 -5.57
N LEU A 82 11.98 2.49 -5.19
CA LEU A 82 11.01 3.49 -5.63
C LEU A 82 10.38 4.19 -4.43
N PHE A 83 10.10 5.48 -4.57
CA PHE A 83 9.26 6.25 -3.66
C PHE A 83 8.00 6.67 -4.44
N ILE A 84 6.84 6.21 -3.99
CA ILE A 84 5.53 6.33 -4.68
C ILE A 84 4.59 7.21 -3.86
#